data_AF-A0A7K5KKS2-F1
#
_entry.id   AF-A0A7K5KKS2-F1
#
_cell.length_a   1.000
_cell.length_b   1.000
_cell.length_c   1.000
_cell.angle_alpha   90.00
_cell.angle_beta   90.00
_cell.angle_gamma   90.00
#
_symmetry.space_group_name_H-M   'P 1'
#
loop_
_entity.id
_entity.type
_entity.pdbx_description
1 polymer ?
#
loop_
_entity_poly.entity_id
_entity_poly.type
_entity_poly.pdbx_seq_one_letter_code
_entity_poly.pdbx_strand_id
1 'polypeptide(L)'
;QDARLYEEWKWFRCPTLPEVLAEFPSVALPAALLLSQLPLLQPRYYSISSAPGAHPGEIHLTVAVVTYHSENGQGPLHYGVCSTWLARLQPGDTMPAFIRGAPSFRLPPTPDTPCILVGPGTGVA
;
A
#
# COMPACT_ATOMS: atom_id res chain seq x y z
N GLN A 1 -19.89 24.01 -9.44
CA GLN A 1 -18.76 24.25 -10.36
C GLN A 1 -17.44 23.89 -9.69
N ASP A 2 -17.23 24.31 -8.44
CA ASP A 2 -15.98 24.06 -7.68
C ASP A 2 -15.63 22.57 -7.47
N ALA A 3 -16.61 21.74 -7.10
CA ALA A 3 -16.39 20.30 -6.89
C ALA A 3 -15.87 19.56 -8.13
N ARG A 4 -16.24 20.00 -9.35
CA ARG A 4 -15.76 19.38 -10.59
C ARG A 4 -14.29 19.69 -10.83
N LEU A 5 -13.89 20.95 -10.59
CA LEU A 5 -12.49 21.38 -10.72
C LEU A 5 -11.60 20.64 -9.70
N TYR A 6 -12.09 20.48 -8.47
CA TYR A 6 -11.39 19.69 -7.45
C TYR A 6 -11.19 18.24 -7.88
N GLU A 7 -12.24 17.56 -8.36
CA GLU A 7 -12.13 16.17 -8.80
C GLU A 7 -11.17 16.03 -9.99
N GLU A 8 -11.27 16.92 -10.98
CA GLU A 8 -10.36 16.95 -12.13
C GLU A 8 -8.90 17.13 -11.68
N TRP A 9 -8.61 18.10 -10.81
CA TRP A 9 -7.26 18.34 -10.28
C TRP A 9 -6.75 17.14 -9.45
N LYS A 10 -7.58 16.59 -8.55
CA LYS A 10 -7.23 15.45 -7.69
C LYS A 10 -6.86 14.22 -8.51
N TRP A 11 -7.68 13.84 -9.49
CA TRP A 11 -7.43 12.62 -10.29
C TRP A 11 -6.32 12.82 -11.31
N PHE A 12 -6.17 14.01 -11.87
CA PHE A 12 -5.13 14.29 -12.85
C PHE A 12 -3.75 14.36 -12.20
N ARG A 13 -3.62 15.06 -11.05
CA ARG A 13 -2.33 15.29 -10.40
C ARG A 13 -1.99 14.26 -9.32
N CYS A 14 -3.00 13.64 -8.68
CA CYS A 14 -2.83 12.78 -7.51
C CYS A 14 -1.89 13.39 -6.44
N PRO A 15 -2.06 14.66 -6.05
CA PRO A 15 -1.01 15.40 -5.37
C PRO A 15 -0.81 14.95 -3.93
N THR A 16 0.44 14.88 -3.51
CA THR A 16 0.86 14.76 -2.12
C THR A 16 0.80 16.12 -1.42
N LEU A 17 0.72 16.13 -0.09
CA LEU A 17 0.69 17.39 0.65
C LEU A 17 1.90 18.31 0.35
N PRO A 18 3.15 17.82 0.26
CA PRO A 18 4.27 18.66 -0.16
C PRO A 18 4.10 19.27 -1.55
N GLU A 19 3.53 18.54 -2.51
CA GLU A 19 3.25 19.07 -3.86
C GLU A 19 2.17 20.17 -3.82
N VAL A 20 1.14 20.01 -2.99
CA VAL A 20 0.13 21.06 -2.77
C VAL A 20 0.76 22.33 -2.20
N LEU A 21 1.64 22.21 -1.20
CA LEU A 21 2.31 23.37 -0.60
C LEU A 21 3.31 24.04 -1.57
N ALA A 22 3.92 23.26 -2.47
CA ALA A 22 4.78 23.78 -3.52
C ALA A 22 3.98 24.53 -4.61
N GLU A 23 2.78 24.05 -4.95
CA GLU A 23 1.87 24.69 -5.91
C GLU A 23 1.27 25.99 -5.34
N PHE A 24 0.98 26.01 -4.04
CA PHE A 24 0.39 27.17 -3.35
C PHE A 24 1.35 27.73 -2.27
N PRO A 25 2.47 28.38 -2.66
CA PRO A 25 3.53 28.77 -1.73
C PRO A 25 3.13 29.87 -0.73
N SER A 26 2.00 30.55 -0.94
CA SER A 26 1.44 31.52 0.01
C SER A 26 0.76 30.88 1.21
N VAL A 27 0.51 29.56 1.17
CA VAL A 27 -0.13 28.82 2.27
C VAL A 27 0.85 28.68 3.43
N ALA A 28 0.64 29.46 4.49
CA ALA A 28 1.32 29.27 5.76
C ALA A 28 0.63 28.16 6.57
N LEU A 29 1.17 26.93 6.52
CA LEU A 29 0.59 25.77 7.22
C LEU A 29 1.15 25.63 8.65
N PRO A 30 0.36 25.84 9.72
CA PRO A 30 0.82 25.60 11.08
C PRO A 30 1.01 24.10 11.35
N ALA A 31 2.07 23.73 12.05
CA ALA A 31 2.37 22.33 12.39
C ALA A 31 1.23 21.66 13.20
N ALA A 32 0.56 22.40 14.08
CA ALA A 32 -0.57 21.87 14.84
C ALA A 32 -1.78 21.50 13.96
N LEU A 33 -2.00 22.24 12.87
CA LEU A 33 -3.06 21.91 11.91
C LEU A 33 -2.69 20.63 11.16
N LEU A 34 -1.44 20.50 10.73
CA LEU A 34 -0.93 19.28 10.08
C LEU A 34 -1.15 18.03 10.94
N LEU A 35 -0.73 18.09 12.21
CA LEU A 35 -0.80 16.95 13.14
C LEU A 35 -2.23 16.58 13.54
N SER A 36 -3.16 17.54 13.53
CA SER A 36 -4.55 17.30 13.94
C SER A 36 -5.48 16.91 12.79
N GLN A 37 -5.17 17.32 11.55
CA GLN A 37 -6.06 17.10 10.40
C GLN A 37 -5.63 15.96 9.48
N LEU A 38 -4.34 15.57 9.49
CA LEU A 38 -3.91 14.44 8.69
C LEU A 38 -4.47 13.12 9.26
N PRO A 39 -4.93 12.20 8.40
CA PRO A 39 -5.33 10.89 8.83
C PRO A 39 -4.11 10.10 9.33
N LEU A 40 -4.34 9.20 10.27
CA LEU A 40 -3.32 8.25 10.71
C LEU A 40 -2.88 7.36 9.54
N LEU A 41 -1.58 7.05 9.50
CA LEU A 41 -1.01 6.15 8.51
C LEU A 41 -1.62 4.74 8.68
N GLN A 42 -2.39 4.32 7.68
CA GLN A 42 -3.05 3.02 7.70
C GLN A 42 -2.06 1.88 7.36
N PRO A 43 -2.14 0.71 8.02
CA PRO A 43 -1.37 -0.47 7.62
C PRO A 43 -1.82 -0.97 6.24
N ARG A 44 -0.93 -1.65 5.53
CA ARG A 44 -1.25 -2.35 4.27
C ARG A 44 -1.30 -3.85 4.51
N TYR A 45 -2.33 -4.49 3.96
CA TYR A 45 -2.50 -5.94 4.06
C TYR A 45 -1.81 -6.63 2.88
N TYR A 46 -1.17 -7.75 3.19
CA TYR A 46 -0.54 -8.65 2.23
C TYR A 46 -0.91 -10.10 2.59
N SER A 47 -1.14 -10.95 1.59
CA SER A 47 -1.30 -12.39 1.81
C SER A 47 0.03 -12.99 2.28
N ILE A 48 -0.05 -13.92 3.22
CA ILE A 48 1.11 -14.70 3.67
C ILE A 48 1.36 -15.79 2.63
N SER A 49 2.51 -15.72 1.96
CA SER A 49 2.90 -16.63 0.89
C SER A 49 3.78 -17.79 1.39
N SER A 50 3.75 -18.09 2.70
CA SER A 50 4.46 -19.21 3.32
C SER A 50 3.54 -20.11 4.12
N ALA A 51 3.95 -21.37 4.29
CA ALA A 51 3.31 -22.31 5.21
C ALA A 51 4.14 -22.44 6.49
N PRO A 52 3.54 -22.30 7.69
CA PRO A 52 4.29 -22.34 8.96
C PRO A 52 4.94 -23.70 9.24
N GLY A 53 4.40 -24.79 8.68
CA GLY A 53 5.01 -26.12 8.78
C GLY A 53 6.25 -26.29 7.90
N ALA A 54 6.34 -25.57 6.78
CA ALA A 54 7.49 -25.60 5.86
C ALA A 54 8.57 -24.57 6.25
N HIS A 55 8.15 -23.43 6.80
CA HIS A 55 9.03 -22.33 7.21
C HIS A 55 8.71 -21.87 8.65
N PRO A 56 9.13 -22.64 9.67
CA PRO A 56 8.88 -22.29 11.06
C PRO A 56 9.54 -20.97 11.46
N GLY A 57 8.78 -20.05 12.04
CA GLY A 57 9.29 -18.75 12.49
C GLY A 57 9.43 -17.68 11.40
N GLU A 58 9.02 -17.98 10.16
CA GLU A 58 9.11 -17.06 9.03
C GLU A 58 7.73 -16.70 8.45
N ILE A 59 7.64 -15.48 7.93
CA ILE A 59 6.49 -15.01 7.14
C ILE A 59 7.04 -14.53 5.81
N HIS A 60 6.57 -15.10 4.71
CA HIS A 60 6.90 -14.63 3.36
C HIS A 60 5.75 -13.80 2.80
N LEU A 61 6.09 -12.76 2.03
CA LEU A 61 5.13 -11.89 1.36
C LEU A 61 5.51 -11.79 -0.12
N THR A 62 4.51 -11.81 -1.00
CA THR A 62 4.69 -11.47 -2.42
C THR A 62 4.14 -10.07 -2.67
N VAL A 63 5.03 -9.10 -2.94
CA VAL A 63 4.69 -7.67 -2.96
C VAL A 63 4.97 -7.07 -4.34
N ALA A 64 3.94 -6.52 -4.99
CA ALA A 64 4.14 -5.65 -6.14
C ALA A 64 4.66 -4.28 -5.67
N VAL A 65 5.79 -3.85 -6.22
CA VAL A 65 6.33 -2.51 -5.94
C VAL A 65 5.54 -1.48 -6.73
N VAL A 66 4.70 -0.72 -6.05
CA VAL A 66 3.83 0.27 -6.69
C VAL A 66 4.62 1.55 -6.95
N THR A 67 4.76 1.89 -8.23
CA THR A 67 5.28 3.18 -8.71
C THR A 67 4.49 3.61 -9.94
N TYR A 68 4.16 4.90 -10.04
CA TYR A 68 3.44 5.43 -11.20
C TYR A 68 3.78 6.90 -11.42
N HIS A 69 3.71 7.35 -12.66
CA HIS A 69 3.77 8.77 -12.98
C HIS A 69 2.37 9.38 -12.92
N SER A 70 2.23 10.55 -12.29
CA SER A 70 0.99 11.33 -12.34
C SER A 70 0.81 12.02 -13.70
N GLU A 71 -0.26 12.81 -13.88
CA GLU A 71 -0.51 13.64 -15.07
C GLU A 71 -0.43 12.83 -16.39
N ASN A 72 -1.07 11.66 -16.41
CA ASN A 72 -1.07 10.72 -17.54
C ASN A 72 0.35 10.33 -18.03
N GLY A 73 1.29 10.19 -17.09
CA GLY A 73 2.65 9.74 -17.40
C GLY A 73 3.67 10.86 -17.60
N GLN A 74 3.25 12.13 -17.59
CA GLN A 74 4.14 13.28 -17.77
C GLN A 74 4.55 13.94 -16.45
N GLY A 75 3.83 13.64 -15.37
CA GLY A 75 4.07 14.19 -14.05
C GLY A 75 5.20 13.49 -13.29
N PRO A 76 5.47 13.94 -12.05
CA PRO A 76 6.44 13.31 -11.16
C PRO A 76 6.12 11.83 -10.90
N LEU A 77 7.19 11.07 -10.61
CA LEU A 77 7.07 9.67 -10.20
C LEU A 77 6.63 9.60 -8.74
N HIS A 78 5.53 8.92 -8.49
CA HIS A 78 4.97 8.65 -7.17
C HIS A 78 5.25 7.21 -6.74
N TYR A 79 5.47 7.05 -5.44
CA TYR A 79 5.88 5.79 -4.83
C TYR A 79 4.81 5.30 -3.84
N GLY A 80 4.37 4.06 -3.99
CA GLY A 80 3.49 3.42 -3.02
C GLY A 80 4.21 3.27 -1.68
N VAL A 81 3.67 3.90 -0.64
CA VAL A 81 4.34 4.05 0.67
C VAL A 81 4.86 2.72 1.22
N CYS A 82 3.98 1.75 1.46
CA CYS A 82 4.36 0.48 2.10
C CYS A 82 5.19 -0.42 1.17
N SER A 83 4.80 -0.57 -0.11
CA SER A 83 5.51 -1.44 -1.05
C SER A 83 6.95 -0.99 -1.32
N THR A 84 7.18 0.32 -1.43
CA THR A 84 8.53 0.86 -1.67
C THR A 84 9.36 0.96 -0.40
N TRP A 85 8.72 1.11 0.77
CA TRP A 85 9.38 0.95 2.05
C TRP A 85 9.87 -0.49 2.25
N LEU A 86 9.01 -1.48 2.01
CA LEU A 86 9.38 -2.90 2.08
C LEU A 86 10.56 -3.24 1.13
N ALA A 87 10.54 -2.70 -0.08
CA ALA A 87 11.62 -2.92 -1.06
C ALA A 87 12.98 -2.31 -0.65
N ARG A 88 13.01 -1.42 0.35
CA ARG A 88 14.23 -0.75 0.83
C ARG A 88 14.77 -1.35 2.13
N LEU A 89 13.97 -2.17 2.82
CA LEU A 89 14.37 -2.79 4.09
C LEU A 89 15.64 -3.62 3.92
N GLN A 90 16.48 -3.59 4.94
CA GLN A 90 17.69 -4.39 5.04
C GLN A 90 17.51 -5.47 6.13
N PRO A 91 18.26 -6.59 6.04
CA PRO A 91 18.29 -7.56 7.13
C PRO A 91 18.63 -6.90 8.47
N GLY A 92 17.81 -7.16 9.49
CA GLY A 92 17.94 -6.55 10.82
C GLY A 92 17.01 -5.35 11.07
N ASP A 93 16.40 -4.79 10.03
CA ASP A 93 15.40 -3.74 10.22
C ASP A 93 14.15 -4.26 10.95
N THR A 94 13.57 -3.40 11.79
CA THR A 94 12.32 -3.72 12.51
C THR A 94 11.12 -3.34 11.65
N MET A 95 10.21 -4.29 11.43
CA MET A 95 8.93 -4.06 10.76
C MET A 95 7.76 -4.25 11.73
N PRO A 96 6.97 -3.19 12.03
CA PRO A 96 5.73 -3.35 12.76
C PRO A 96 4.68 -4.02 11.87
N ALA A 97 4.16 -5.16 12.30
CA ALA A 97 3.14 -5.92 11.59
C ALA A 97 2.22 -6.65 12.57
N PHE A 98 1.05 -7.07 12.08
CA PHE A 98 0.11 -7.90 12.81
C PHE A 98 -0.55 -8.89 11.83
N ILE A 99 -1.03 -10.02 12.37
CA ILE A 99 -1.74 -11.03 11.58
C ILE A 99 -3.24 -10.76 11.67
N ARG A 100 -3.89 -10.61 10.51
CA ARG A 100 -5.34 -10.62 10.40
C ARG A 100 -5.78 -11.96 9.78
N GLY A 101 -6.45 -12.79 10.57
CA GLY A 101 -6.95 -14.08 10.08
C GLY A 101 -8.00 -13.93 8.97
N ALA A 102 -7.96 -14.84 8.00
CA ALA A 102 -8.94 -14.96 6.92
C ALA A 102 -9.66 -16.31 6.99
N PRO A 103 -10.68 -16.49 7.84
CA PRO A 103 -11.34 -17.79 8.05
C PRO A 103 -12.03 -18.33 6.79
N SER A 104 -12.46 -17.44 5.88
CA SER A 104 -13.09 -17.79 4.61
C SER A 104 -12.10 -18.10 3.48
N PHE A 105 -10.79 -17.97 3.72
CA PHE A 105 -9.75 -18.20 2.72
C PHE A 105 -8.70 -19.15 3.29
N ARG A 106 -9.12 -20.40 3.48
CA ARG A 106 -8.29 -21.51 3.96
C ARG A 106 -8.50 -22.71 3.07
N LEU A 107 -7.52 -23.60 3.03
CA LEU A 107 -7.70 -24.90 2.41
C LEU A 107 -8.86 -25.66 3.08
N PRO A 108 -9.59 -26.49 2.33
CA PRO A 108 -10.55 -27.42 2.91
C PRO A 108 -9.92 -28.28 4.01
N PRO A 109 -10.68 -28.70 5.03
CA PRO A 109 -10.14 -29.53 6.11
C PRO A 109 -9.72 -30.92 5.63
N THR A 110 -10.31 -31.42 4.55
CA THR A 110 -10.00 -32.73 3.96
C THR A 110 -8.95 -32.55 2.85
N PRO A 111 -7.73 -33.08 3.01
CA PRO A 111 -6.62 -32.86 2.08
C PRO A 111 -6.87 -33.31 0.63
N ASP A 112 -7.69 -34.35 0.45
CA ASP A 112 -8.00 -34.91 -0.86
C ASP A 112 -9.08 -34.12 -1.63
N THR A 113 -9.58 -33.03 -1.06
CA THR A 113 -10.60 -32.19 -1.71
C THR A 113 -9.97 -31.43 -2.88
N PRO A 114 -10.44 -31.63 -4.13
CA PRO A 114 -9.88 -30.91 -5.26
C PRO A 114 -10.14 -29.40 -5.12
N CYS A 115 -9.10 -28.61 -5.35
CA CYS A 115 -9.15 -27.14 -5.29
C CYS A 115 -8.69 -26.55 -6.63
N ILE A 116 -9.39 -25.53 -7.11
CA ILE A 116 -8.95 -24.71 -8.25
C ILE A 116 -8.50 -23.36 -7.70
N LEU A 117 -7.23 -23.03 -7.86
CA LEU A 117 -6.65 -21.78 -7.41
C LEU A 117 -6.51 -20.85 -8.64
N VAL A 118 -7.11 -19.67 -8.58
CA VAL A 118 -7.06 -18.68 -9.67
C VAL A 118 -6.49 -17.37 -9.13
N GLY A 119 -5.29 -17.01 -9.58
CA GLY A 119 -4.56 -15.85 -9.05
C GLY A 119 -3.62 -15.23 -10.08
N PRO A 120 -4.02 -14.16 -10.79
CA PRO A 120 -3.14 -13.45 -11.72
C PRO A 120 -2.17 -12.53 -10.98
N GLY A 121 -0.92 -12.42 -11.46
CA GLY A 121 0.10 -11.54 -10.87
C GLY A 121 0.37 -11.86 -9.40
N THR A 122 0.32 -10.86 -8.52
CA THR A 122 0.43 -11.07 -7.07
C THR A 122 -0.79 -11.74 -6.46
N GLY A 123 -1.83 -12.06 -7.23
CA GLY A 123 -2.96 -12.90 -6.78
C GLY A 123 -2.56 -14.35 -6.48
N VAL A 124 -1.34 -14.77 -6.82
CA VAL A 124 -0.76 -16.06 -6.42
C VAL A 124 -0.38 -16.12 -4.92
N ALA A 125 -0.32 -14.95 -4.27
CA ALA A 125 0.19 -14.76 -2.91
C ALA A 125 -0.67 -15.34 -1.79
#